data_AF-A0A1V5R9M3-F1
#
_entry.id   AF-A0A1V5R9M3-F1
#
_cell.length_a   1.000
_cell.length_b   1.000
_cell.length_c   1.000
_cell.angle_alpha   90.00
_cell.angle_beta   90.00
_cell.angle_gamma   90.00
#
_symmetry.space_group_name_H-M   'P 1'
#
loop_
_entity.id
_entity.type
_entity.pdbx_description
1 polymer ?
#
loop_
_entity_poly.entity_id
_entity_poly.type
_entity_poly.pdbx_seq_one_letter_code
_entity_poly.pdbx_strand_id
1 'polypeptide(L)'
;MKGWIIVTVAVSVVLVSWFTIGRVSEAMKPPYTRFMSPPEIISEYYVGLNTLDLSHMDAALARKVKNPWTMEVTNLFVTRQTRRAYEGFSPTVDPNEWLAEGKKPLVEGSFLYGTTDVTVTRLDERTFEAQGILYTPYPYDEEEADHIHPRGGKEGVVRDHLHLFASNRPHRFS
;
A
#
# COMPACT_ATOMS: atom_id res chain seq x y z
N MET A 1 0.91 -18.10 52.07
CA MET A 1 1.68 -17.75 50.85
C MET A 1 1.04 -18.29 49.55
N LYS A 2 -0.31 -18.41 49.46
CA LYS A 2 -1.00 -19.00 48.29
C LYS A 2 -1.78 -17.99 47.46
N GLY A 3 -2.13 -16.83 48.03
CA GLY A 3 -2.88 -15.77 47.34
C GLY A 3 -2.08 -15.05 46.24
N TRP A 4 -0.76 -14.90 46.41
CA TRP A 4 0.06 -14.17 45.43
C TRP A 4 0.18 -14.89 44.08
N ILE A 5 0.16 -16.23 44.09
CA ILE A 5 0.16 -17.06 42.86
C ILE A 5 -1.17 -16.91 42.12
N ILE A 6 -2.29 -16.84 42.84
CA ILE A 6 -3.61 -16.66 42.22
C ILE A 6 -3.69 -15.27 41.56
N VAL A 7 -3.15 -14.25 42.20
CA VAL A 7 -3.11 -12.88 41.66
C VAL A 7 -2.22 -12.80 40.42
N THR A 8 -1.03 -13.40 40.43
CA THR A 8 -0.14 -13.37 39.25
C THR A 8 -0.73 -14.14 38.06
N VAL A 9 -1.37 -15.28 38.30
CA VAL A 9 -2.05 -16.04 37.24
C VAL A 9 -3.22 -15.24 36.67
N ALA A 10 -4.05 -14.62 37.52
CA ALA A 10 -5.17 -13.81 37.06
C ALA A 10 -4.72 -12.60 36.22
N VAL A 11 -3.68 -11.89 36.66
CA VAL A 11 -3.10 -10.76 35.90
C VAL A 11 -2.53 -11.22 34.56
N SER A 12 -1.85 -12.38 34.54
CA SER A 12 -1.28 -12.94 33.31
C SER A 12 -2.38 -13.30 32.29
N VAL A 13 -3.47 -13.91 32.75
CA VAL A 13 -4.61 -14.27 31.89
C VAL A 13 -5.29 -13.02 31.34
N VAL A 14 -5.45 -11.97 32.14
CA VAL A 14 -6.02 -10.68 31.69
C VAL A 14 -5.13 -10.01 30.64
N LEU A 15 -3.81 -9.99 30.84
CA LEU A 15 -2.85 -9.40 29.90
C LEU A 15 -2.82 -10.15 28.56
N VAL A 16 -2.79 -11.49 28.60
CA VAL A 16 -2.85 -12.32 27.39
C VAL A 16 -4.18 -12.11 26.66
N SER A 17 -5.30 -12.10 27.40
CA SER A 17 -6.63 -11.90 26.81
C SER A 17 -6.80 -10.52 26.17
N TRP A 18 -6.27 -9.46 26.79
CA TRP A 18 -6.28 -8.11 26.22
C TRP A 18 -5.49 -8.05 24.91
N PHE A 19 -4.31 -8.69 24.87
CA PHE A 19 -3.46 -8.71 23.68
C PHE A 19 -4.15 -9.39 22.48
N THR A 20 -4.96 -10.42 22.72
CA THR A 20 -5.66 -11.14 21.64
C THR A 20 -6.87 -10.37 21.08
N ILE A 21 -7.60 -9.63 21.92
CA ILE A 21 -8.84 -8.93 21.51
C ILE A 21 -8.56 -7.83 20.46
N GLY A 22 -7.42 -7.14 20.55
CA GLY A 22 -7.04 -6.10 19.58
C GLY A 22 -6.70 -6.66 18.18
N ARG A 23 -6.27 -7.92 18.06
CA ARG A 23 -5.85 -8.53 16.78
C ARG A 23 -7.00 -9.16 16.00
N VAL A 24 -8.07 -9.57 16.67
CA VAL A 24 -9.23 -10.22 16.03
C VAL A 24 -10.22 -9.19 15.47
N SER A 25 -10.26 -7.97 16.02
CA SER A 25 -11.16 -6.91 15.56
C SER A 25 -10.86 -6.42 14.14
N GLU A 26 -9.59 -6.42 13.72
CA GLU A 26 -9.19 -5.98 12.38
C GLU A 26 -9.68 -6.93 11.28
N ALA A 27 -9.78 -8.23 11.58
CA ALA A 27 -10.26 -9.25 10.64
C ALA A 27 -11.77 -9.21 10.39
N MET A 28 -12.53 -8.46 11.21
CA MET A 28 -13.99 -8.37 11.13
C MET A 28 -14.51 -7.00 10.68
N LYS A 29 -13.61 -6.04 10.39
CA LYS A 29 -14.04 -4.80 9.76
C LYS A 29 -14.49 -5.09 8.33
N PRO A 30 -15.68 -4.61 7.91
CA PRO A 30 -16.04 -4.55 6.50
C PRO A 30 -14.87 -4.04 5.66
N PRO A 31 -14.55 -4.64 4.50
CA PRO A 31 -13.52 -4.09 3.63
C PRO A 31 -13.89 -2.65 3.33
N TYR A 32 -12.95 -1.72 3.57
CA TYR A 32 -13.13 -0.28 3.37
C TYR A 32 -13.68 0.06 1.97
N THR A 33 -13.36 -0.80 1.00
CA THR A 33 -13.79 -0.76 -0.40
C THR A 33 -15.24 -1.22 -0.67
N ARG A 34 -16.00 -1.65 0.34
CA ARG A 34 -17.36 -2.22 0.16
C ARG A 34 -18.35 -1.30 -0.57
N PHE A 35 -18.23 0.01 -0.38
CA PHE A 35 -19.15 1.00 -0.95
C PHE A 35 -18.53 1.78 -2.12
N MET A 36 -17.34 1.40 -2.56
CA MET A 36 -16.63 2.05 -3.64
C MET A 36 -16.97 1.41 -4.98
N SER A 37 -17.06 2.23 -6.02
CA SER A 37 -17.11 1.77 -7.40
C SER A 37 -15.75 1.18 -7.82
N PRO A 38 -15.69 0.29 -8.83
CA PRO A 38 -14.43 -0.30 -9.26
C PRO A 38 -13.33 0.71 -9.63
N PRO A 39 -13.60 1.84 -10.32
CA PRO A 39 -12.59 2.87 -10.57
C PRO A 39 -12.08 3.55 -9.29
N GLU A 40 -12.94 3.75 -8.29
CA GLU A 40 -12.54 4.31 -6.99
C GLU A 40 -11.61 3.34 -6.24
N ILE A 41 -11.91 2.04 -6.25
CA ILE A 41 -11.05 1.01 -5.64
C ILE A 41 -9.66 1.00 -6.29
N ILE A 42 -9.59 1.11 -7.61
CA ILE A 42 -8.32 1.19 -8.35
C ILE A 42 -7.56 2.47 -7.99
N SER A 43 -8.27 3.59 -7.81
CA SER A 43 -7.65 4.86 -7.41
C SER A 43 -7.07 4.76 -5.99
N GLU A 44 -7.78 4.15 -5.04
CA GLU A 44 -7.29 3.92 -3.67
C GLU A 44 -6.06 3.01 -3.62
N TYR A 45 -5.93 2.07 -4.56
CA TYR A 45 -4.71 1.27 -4.68
C TYR A 45 -3.47 2.15 -4.92
N TYR A 46 -3.57 3.12 -5.84
CA TYR A 46 -2.47 4.05 -6.13
C TYR A 46 -2.25 5.08 -5.02
N VAL A 47 -3.29 5.45 -4.26
CA VAL A 47 -3.13 6.21 -3.00
C VAL A 47 -2.30 5.41 -2.00
N GLY A 48 -2.59 4.11 -1.84
CA GLY A 48 -1.79 3.19 -1.01
C GLY A 48 -0.33 3.11 -1.46
N LEU A 49 -0.09 3.06 -2.78
CA LEU A 49 1.26 3.06 -3.35
C LEU A 49 2.02 4.34 -2.98
N ASN A 50 1.42 5.51 -3.20
CA ASN A 50 2.05 6.82 -2.94
C ASN A 50 2.36 7.02 -1.45
N THR A 51 1.48 6.52 -0.58
CA THR A 51 1.64 6.64 0.89
C THR A 51 2.57 5.58 1.50
N LEU A 52 3.03 4.63 0.69
CA LEU A 52 3.75 3.42 1.11
C LEU A 52 2.96 2.60 2.15
N ASP A 53 1.64 2.52 1.97
CA ASP A 53 0.73 1.75 2.82
C ASP A 53 0.32 0.44 2.13
N LEU A 54 1.14 -0.59 2.33
CA LEU A 54 0.88 -1.92 1.77
C LEU A 54 -0.46 -2.51 2.23
N SER A 55 -0.89 -2.18 3.46
CA SER A 55 -2.16 -2.69 3.98
C SER A 55 -3.36 -2.07 3.25
N HIS A 56 -3.27 -0.79 2.91
CA HIS A 56 -4.26 -0.10 2.10
C HIS A 56 -4.29 -0.66 0.67
N MET A 57 -3.12 -0.85 0.06
CA MET A 57 -3.02 -1.45 -1.27
C MET A 57 -3.66 -2.84 -1.30
N ASP A 58 -3.31 -3.73 -0.38
CA ASP A 58 -3.82 -5.10 -0.35
C ASP A 58 -5.33 -5.16 -0.08
N ALA A 59 -5.90 -4.17 0.62
CA ALA A 59 -7.34 -4.04 0.82
C ALA A 59 -8.10 -3.64 -0.45
N ALA A 60 -7.44 -2.97 -1.38
CA ALA A 60 -7.97 -2.68 -2.72
C ALA A 60 -7.93 -3.90 -3.64
N LEU A 61 -7.15 -4.93 -3.30
CA LEU A 61 -7.00 -6.11 -4.14
C LEU A 61 -8.05 -7.20 -3.87
N ALA A 62 -8.39 -7.95 -4.92
CA ALA A 62 -9.16 -9.17 -4.77
C ALA A 62 -8.36 -10.22 -3.97
N ARG A 63 -9.07 -11.05 -3.21
CA ARG A 63 -8.44 -12.09 -2.37
C ARG A 63 -7.52 -12.98 -3.21
N LYS A 64 -6.30 -13.19 -2.70
CA LYS A 64 -5.23 -14.01 -3.31
C LYS A 64 -4.55 -13.42 -4.54
N VAL A 65 -4.89 -12.19 -4.95
CA VAL A 65 -4.06 -11.50 -5.94
C VAL A 65 -2.81 -10.97 -5.23
N LYS A 66 -1.64 -11.24 -5.81
CA LYS A 66 -0.37 -10.73 -5.28
C LYS A 66 -0.19 -9.28 -5.72
N ASN A 67 0.23 -8.44 -4.79
CA ASN A 67 0.59 -7.07 -5.09
C ASN A 67 2.00 -7.04 -5.71
N PRO A 68 2.18 -6.57 -6.95
CA PRO A 68 3.50 -6.54 -7.60
C PRO A 68 4.49 -5.62 -6.87
N TRP A 69 4.01 -4.60 -6.15
CA TRP A 69 4.85 -3.63 -5.45
C TRP A 69 5.21 -4.02 -4.02
N THR A 70 4.81 -5.21 -3.54
CA THR A 70 5.00 -5.62 -2.13
C THR A 70 6.44 -5.42 -1.65
N MET A 71 7.42 -5.91 -2.42
CA MET A 71 8.84 -5.83 -2.04
C MET A 71 9.33 -4.39 -2.00
N GLU A 72 9.00 -3.62 -3.04
CA GLU A 72 9.45 -2.24 -3.17
C GLU A 72 8.86 -1.34 -2.07
N VAL A 73 7.53 -1.38 -1.90
CA VAL A 73 6.83 -0.59 -0.87
C VAL A 73 7.32 -0.94 0.53
N THR A 74 7.56 -2.23 0.81
CA THR A 74 8.11 -2.67 2.09
C THR A 74 9.51 -2.10 2.33
N ASN A 75 10.39 -2.22 1.34
CA ASN A 75 11.77 -1.73 1.45
C ASN A 75 11.82 -0.22 1.66
N LEU A 76 10.99 0.53 0.92
CA LEU A 76 10.89 1.98 1.03
C LEU A 76 10.28 2.41 2.37
N PHE A 77 9.22 1.74 2.82
CA PHE A 77 8.61 2.00 4.11
C PHE A 77 9.61 1.84 5.26
N VAL A 78 10.35 0.74 5.29
CA VAL A 78 11.37 0.46 6.31
C VAL A 78 12.50 1.49 6.25
N THR A 79 12.96 1.84 5.06
CA THR A 79 13.98 2.89 4.86
C THR A 79 13.50 4.23 5.38
N ARG A 80 12.27 4.64 5.03
CA ARG A 80 11.63 5.88 5.49
C ARG A 80 11.54 5.92 7.01
N GLN A 81 11.09 4.83 7.64
CA GLN A 81 10.95 4.77 9.09
C GLN A 81 12.30 4.83 9.80
N THR A 82 13.30 4.13 9.27
CA THR A 82 14.66 4.12 9.83
C THR A 82 15.27 5.52 9.78
N ARG A 83 15.26 6.17 8.62
CA ARG A 83 15.81 7.53 8.46
C ARG A 83 15.03 8.55 9.26
N ARG A 84 13.70 8.42 9.35
CA ARG A 84 12.90 9.28 10.23
C ARG A 84 13.29 9.15 11.70
N ALA A 85 13.61 7.95 12.17
CA ALA A 85 14.01 7.70 13.55
C ALA A 85 15.40 8.26 13.90
N TYR A 86 16.36 8.20 12.96
CA TYR A 86 17.74 8.63 13.20
C TYR A 86 18.02 10.08 12.78
N GLU A 87 17.45 10.53 11.67
CA GLU A 87 17.72 11.83 11.05
C GLU A 87 16.56 12.83 11.27
N GLY A 88 15.40 12.38 11.78
CA GLY A 88 14.20 13.20 11.87
C GLY A 88 13.58 13.54 10.49
N PHE A 89 14.04 12.87 9.43
CA PHE A 89 13.80 13.23 8.04
C PHE A 89 13.07 12.11 7.29
N SER A 90 12.05 12.46 6.50
CA SER A 90 11.41 11.53 5.55
C SER A 90 12.07 11.71 4.18
N PRO A 91 12.77 10.69 3.67
CA PRO A 91 13.46 10.79 2.38
C PRO A 91 12.51 10.67 1.17
N THR A 92 11.24 10.31 1.41
CA THR A 92 10.26 10.10 0.34
C THR A 92 9.37 11.33 0.20
N VAL A 93 9.20 11.81 -1.03
CA VAL A 93 8.34 12.93 -1.40
C VAL A 93 7.23 12.43 -2.34
N ASP A 94 5.98 12.82 -2.07
CA ASP A 94 4.85 12.51 -2.94
C ASP A 94 4.95 13.33 -4.24
N PRO A 95 4.94 12.69 -5.42
CA PRO A 95 5.02 13.37 -6.70
C PRO A 95 3.85 14.34 -6.97
N ASN A 96 2.63 14.04 -6.50
CA ASN A 96 1.47 14.91 -6.67
C ASN A 96 1.64 16.21 -5.87
N GLU A 97 2.13 16.11 -4.64
CA GLU A 97 2.46 17.29 -3.81
C GLU A 97 3.58 18.11 -4.46
N TRP A 98 4.65 17.45 -4.90
CA TRP A 98 5.78 18.11 -5.55
C TRP A 98 5.37 18.86 -6.84
N LEU A 99 4.50 18.25 -7.66
CA LEU A 99 3.92 18.90 -8.83
C LEU A 99 3.03 20.10 -8.44
N ALA A 100 2.15 19.94 -7.45
CA ALA A 100 1.27 20.99 -6.96
C ALA A 100 2.05 22.19 -6.37
N GLU A 101 3.19 21.93 -5.76
CA GLU A 101 4.09 22.95 -5.21
C GLU A 101 4.99 23.64 -6.25
N GLY A 102 4.84 23.30 -7.53
CA GLY A 102 5.59 23.92 -8.62
C GLY A 102 7.00 23.34 -8.81
N LYS A 103 7.20 22.06 -8.47
CA LYS A 103 8.44 21.32 -8.71
C LYS A 103 9.66 21.93 -8.00
N LYS A 104 9.51 22.27 -6.73
CA LYS A 104 10.62 22.80 -5.92
C LYS A 104 11.82 21.85 -5.91
N PRO A 105 13.05 22.36 -5.77
CA PRO A 105 14.22 21.51 -5.59
C PRO A 105 14.02 20.53 -4.44
N LEU A 106 14.31 19.25 -4.69
CA LEU A 106 14.28 18.23 -3.67
C LEU A 106 15.39 18.49 -2.64
N VAL A 107 15.09 18.24 -1.36
CA VAL A 107 16.09 18.28 -0.29
C VAL A 107 17.12 17.18 -0.55
N GLU A 108 18.40 17.44 -0.25
CA GLU A 108 19.45 16.45 -0.42
C GLU A 108 19.11 15.15 0.32
N GLY A 109 19.26 14.01 -0.36
CA GLY A 109 18.91 12.71 0.18
C GLY A 109 17.41 12.38 0.19
N SER A 110 16.55 13.25 -0.35
CA SER A 110 15.16 12.90 -0.70
C SER A 110 15.02 12.44 -2.15
N PHE A 111 13.93 11.71 -2.43
CA PHE A 111 13.55 11.22 -3.74
C PHE A 111 12.04 11.18 -3.89
N LEU A 112 11.57 11.28 -5.13
CA LEU A 112 10.17 11.11 -5.48
C LEU A 112 9.81 9.62 -5.50
N TYR A 113 8.64 9.28 -4.96
CA TYR A 113 8.10 7.95 -5.08
C TYR A 113 6.58 7.94 -5.19
N GLY A 114 6.07 7.19 -6.16
CA GLY A 114 4.64 6.99 -6.36
C GLY A 114 4.20 7.36 -7.76
N THR A 115 2.91 7.47 -7.95
CA THR A 115 2.25 7.66 -9.23
C THR A 115 1.52 8.99 -9.31
N THR A 116 1.47 9.53 -10.53
CA THR A 116 0.70 10.72 -10.90
C THR A 116 -0.09 10.43 -12.17
N ASP A 117 -1.06 11.30 -12.46
CA ASP A 117 -1.86 11.24 -13.67
C ASP A 117 -2.52 9.86 -13.90
N VAL A 118 -2.90 9.20 -12.80
CA VAL A 118 -3.53 7.88 -12.84
C VAL A 118 -4.91 8.03 -13.49
N THR A 119 -5.07 7.38 -14.63
CA THR A 119 -6.32 7.30 -15.37
C THR A 119 -6.79 5.85 -15.42
N VAL A 120 -8.08 5.63 -15.19
CA VAL A 120 -8.68 4.29 -15.17
C VAL A 120 -9.68 4.16 -16.30
N THR A 121 -9.40 3.27 -17.24
CA THR A 121 -10.26 3.00 -18.39
C THR A 121 -10.87 1.60 -18.28
N ARG A 122 -12.19 1.48 -18.50
CA ARG A 122 -12.86 0.18 -18.52
C ARG A 122 -12.62 -0.51 -19.86
N LEU A 123 -12.10 -1.73 -19.85
CA LEU A 123 -11.90 -2.57 -21.04
C LEU A 123 -13.11 -3.49 -21.29
N ASP A 124 -13.66 -4.11 -20.23
CA ASP A 124 -14.85 -4.96 -20.30
C ASP A 124 -15.68 -4.89 -18.99
N GLU A 125 -16.70 -5.74 -18.81
CA GLU A 125 -17.53 -5.76 -17.59
C GLU A 125 -16.73 -5.98 -16.29
N ARG A 126 -15.56 -6.62 -16.38
CA ARG A 126 -14.72 -7.05 -15.27
C ARG A 126 -13.24 -6.70 -15.46
N THR A 127 -12.87 -5.91 -16.45
CA THR A 127 -11.46 -5.57 -16.68
C THR A 127 -11.32 -4.07 -16.83
N PHE A 128 -10.35 -3.53 -16.10
CA PHE A 128 -9.97 -2.13 -16.13
C PHE A 128 -8.47 -2.05 -16.40
N GLU A 129 -8.08 -1.01 -17.11
CA GLU A 129 -6.69 -0.64 -17.32
C GLU A 129 -6.43 0.64 -16.55
N ALA A 130 -5.34 0.65 -15.79
CA ALA A 130 -4.84 1.88 -15.18
C ALA A 130 -3.55 2.28 -15.87
N GLN A 131 -3.45 3.56 -16.20
CA GLN A 131 -2.24 4.16 -16.76
C GLN A 131 -1.85 5.36 -15.93
N GLY A 132 -0.56 5.48 -15.63
CA GLY A 132 -0.02 6.61 -14.87
C GLY A 132 1.48 6.77 -15.07
N ILE A 133 2.02 7.83 -14.50
CA ILE A 133 3.46 8.10 -14.50
C ILE A 133 4.01 7.67 -13.14
N LEU A 134 4.96 6.73 -13.13
CA LEU A 134 5.66 6.30 -11.93
C LEU A 134 6.95 7.10 -11.76
N TYR A 135 7.08 7.66 -10.57
CA TYR A 135 8.30 8.22 -10.03
C TYR A 135 8.91 7.20 -9.07
N THR A 136 10.16 6.80 -9.31
CA THR A 136 10.85 5.84 -8.44
C THR A 136 12.36 6.08 -8.49
N PRO A 137 13.08 5.90 -7.36
CA PRO A 137 14.54 5.95 -7.33
C PRO A 137 15.19 4.68 -7.89
N TYR A 138 14.40 3.63 -8.14
CA TYR A 138 14.84 2.37 -8.74
C TYR A 138 14.70 2.44 -10.26
N PRO A 139 15.52 1.72 -11.03
CA PRO A 139 15.32 1.62 -12.46
C PRO A 139 14.15 0.67 -12.67
N TYR A 140 13.20 1.11 -13.48
CA TYR A 140 12.26 0.20 -14.10
C TYR A 140 12.78 -0.03 -15.51
N ASP A 141 13.36 -1.20 -15.73
CA ASP A 141 13.74 -1.64 -17.06
C ASP A 141 12.42 -1.99 -17.78
N GLU A 142 12.10 -1.30 -18.87
CA GLU A 142 10.81 -1.45 -19.61
C GLU A 142 10.56 -2.89 -20.11
N GLU A 143 11.55 -3.79 -20.01
CA GLU A 143 11.49 -5.21 -20.39
C GLU A 143 11.15 -6.17 -19.23
N GLU A 144 11.10 -5.72 -17.97
CA GLU A 144 10.87 -6.57 -16.79
C GLU A 144 9.48 -6.37 -16.16
N ALA A 145 8.42 -6.82 -16.85
CA ALA A 145 7.21 -7.27 -16.15
C ALA A 145 7.40 -8.65 -15.48
N ASP A 146 8.51 -9.32 -15.75
CA ASP A 146 8.93 -10.58 -15.12
C ASP A 146 10.40 -10.47 -14.67
N HIS A 147 10.61 -10.33 -13.35
CA HIS A 147 11.84 -10.63 -12.56
C HIS A 147 12.96 -9.59 -12.31
N ILE A 148 12.93 -8.95 -11.13
CA ILE A 148 14.03 -8.58 -10.17
C ILE A 148 15.28 -7.75 -10.66
N HIS A 149 15.23 -6.43 -10.39
CA HIS A 149 16.24 -5.41 -9.94
C HIS A 149 17.72 -5.50 -10.42
N PRO A 150 18.44 -4.38 -10.80
CA PRO A 150 18.77 -3.25 -9.89
C PRO A 150 19.14 -1.83 -10.47
N ARG A 151 18.94 -0.79 -9.63
CA ARG A 151 19.50 0.62 -9.56
C ARG A 151 19.54 1.60 -10.77
N GLY A 152 18.76 2.69 -10.70
CA GLY A 152 18.87 3.87 -11.57
C GLY A 152 17.55 4.64 -11.75
N GLY A 153 17.23 5.56 -10.84
CA GLY A 153 16.01 6.38 -10.93
C GLY A 153 15.92 7.20 -12.22
N LYS A 154 14.86 6.94 -13.00
CA LYS A 154 14.37 7.71 -14.13
C LYS A 154 12.84 7.66 -14.14
N GLU A 155 12.21 8.70 -14.64
CA GLU A 155 10.76 8.75 -14.89
C GLU A 155 10.37 7.60 -15.84
N GLY A 156 9.36 6.81 -15.48
CA GLY A 156 8.87 5.68 -16.27
C GLY A 156 7.35 5.72 -16.41
N VAL A 157 6.85 5.38 -17.60
CA VAL A 157 5.40 5.22 -17.82
C VAL A 157 5.00 3.83 -17.34
N VAL A 158 4.07 3.75 -16.38
CA VAL A 158 3.55 2.46 -15.89
C VAL A 158 2.20 2.19 -16.54
N ARG A 159 2.08 0.99 -17.11
CA ARG A 159 0.85 0.45 -17.70
C ARG A 159 0.51 -0.85 -16.99
N ASP A 160 -0.45 -0.78 -16.08
CA ASP A 160 -0.90 -1.95 -15.33
C ASP A 160 -2.22 -2.46 -15.91
N HIS A 161 -2.20 -3.68 -16.45
CA HIS A 161 -3.40 -4.42 -16.82
C HIS A 161 -4.02 -5.08 -15.56
N LEU A 162 -5.00 -4.40 -14.95
CA LEU A 162 -5.60 -4.83 -13.69
C LEU A 162 -6.92 -5.60 -13.94
N HIS A 163 -6.83 -6.93 -14.08
CA HIS A 163 -8.02 -7.81 -14.07
C HIS A 163 -8.74 -7.72 -12.71
N LEU A 164 -10.08 -7.56 -12.71
CA LEU A 164 -10.86 -7.07 -11.56
C LEU A 164 -10.34 -7.51 -10.19
N PHE A 165 -9.76 -6.51 -9.53
CA PHE A 165 -9.52 -6.43 -8.11
C PHE A 165 -10.78 -6.16 -7.29
N ALA A 166 -11.97 -6.08 -7.92
CA ALA A 166 -13.20 -5.79 -7.20
C ALA A 166 -13.67 -7.01 -6.40
N SER A 167 -13.38 -6.98 -5.09
CA SER A 167 -14.06 -7.74 -4.06
C SER A 167 -15.53 -7.28 -3.90
N ASN A 168 -16.31 -7.28 -4.98
CA ASN A 168 -17.75 -7.12 -4.89
C ASN A 168 -18.44 -8.34 -5.51
N ARG A 169 -18.44 -9.45 -4.76
CA ARG A 169 -19.39 -10.52 -5.04
C ARG A 169 -20.78 -10.00 -4.67
N PRO A 170 -21.75 -9.92 -5.59
CA PRO A 170 -23.13 -9.76 -5.18
C PRO A 170 -23.49 -10.98 -4.31
N HIS A 171 -24.01 -10.74 -3.11
CA HIS A 171 -24.64 -11.78 -2.31
C HIS A 171 -25.77 -12.39 -3.16
N ARG A 172 -25.54 -13.59 -3.70
CA ARG A 172 -26.63 -14.48 -4.09
C ARG A 172 -27.33 -14.87 -2.79
N PHE A 173 -28.43 -14.18 -2.49
CA PHE A 173 -29.47 -14.75 -1.65
C PHE A 173 -30.24 -15.74 -2.54
N SER A 174 -30.11 -17.02 -2.20
CA SER A 174 -31.07 -18.07 -2.50
C SER A 174 -31.60 -18.61 -1.18
#